data_AF-A0A9X0A6S2-F1
#
_entry.id   AF-A0A9X0A6S2-F1
#
_cell.length_a   1.000
_cell.length_b   1.000
_cell.length_c   1.000
_cell.angle_alpha   90.00
_cell.angle_beta   90.00
_cell.angle_gamma   90.00
#
_symmetry.space_group_name_H-M   'P 1'
#
loop_
_entity.id
_entity.type
_entity.pdbx_description
1 polymer ?
#
loop_
_entity_poly.entity_id
_entity_poly.type
_entity_poly.pdbx_seq_one_letter_code
_entity_poly.pdbx_strand_id
1 'polypeptide(L)'
;MMCYYLFYGLQSDELRTTPVLGSETNQVDYRLPYVQLLVTIPKVREQNAIVNDELYIDNAENETEWQTRLPNALIIGIRKGGTRALIDSLARHPSVRACPREVHFFDRRENYQLGLDWYKSQMPRSLNNHITIEKTPAYFVTEDAPRLIHKMSPSVKLLVAVRDPTVRAISDYAQLFEKLHGKMKSFEEYVTDDPQHRMLRTLSKIVTTGVYVTHLKNWLRYFPLEQIHFINGEELVKNPVHEMQSVEKFLGLKPFINEELYYYNETKGFPCLVPVSKKNGEQAVSGCLSETKGRPHHL
;
A
#
# COMPACT_ATOMS: atom_id res chain seq x y z
N MET A 1 8.78 -15.58 13.44
CA MET A 1 8.53 -14.28 14.11
C MET A 1 9.70 -13.36 13.79
N MET A 2 9.63 -12.59 12.69
CA MET A 2 10.66 -11.61 12.32
C MET A 2 9.97 -10.26 12.02
N CYS A 3 10.12 -9.31 12.94
CA CYS A 3 9.86 -7.90 12.68
C CYS A 3 10.97 -7.39 11.76
N TYR A 4 10.62 -6.94 10.56
CA TYR A 4 11.57 -6.29 9.66
C TYR A 4 11.94 -4.91 10.21
N TYR A 5 13.25 -4.64 10.20
CA TYR A 5 13.89 -3.38 10.55
C TYR A 5 13.22 -2.19 9.86
N LEU A 6 12.41 -1.43 10.60
CA LEU A 6 11.84 -0.14 10.16
C LEU A 6 12.40 1.08 10.89
N PHE A 7 13.30 0.89 11.86
CA PHE A 7 13.87 1.99 12.62
C PHE A 7 15.28 1.67 13.05
N TYR A 8 16.30 2.26 12.42
CA TYR A 8 17.53 2.71 13.07
C TYR A 8 18.24 3.71 12.15
N GLY A 9 18.54 4.90 12.69
CA GLY A 9 19.41 5.86 12.03
C GLY A 9 19.00 7.32 12.21
N LEU A 10 19.04 7.84 13.45
CA LEU A 10 19.23 9.27 13.71
C LEU A 10 19.86 9.47 15.09
N GLN A 11 21.12 9.90 15.09
CA GLN A 11 21.76 10.89 15.98
C GLN A 11 23.18 10.47 16.37
N SER A 12 24.13 10.94 15.59
CA SER A 12 25.41 11.40 16.11
C SER A 12 25.60 12.80 15.55
N ASP A 13 25.52 13.83 16.40
CA ASP A 13 26.40 14.98 16.29
C ASP A 13 26.49 15.76 17.61
N GLU A 14 27.75 15.91 18.00
CA GLU A 14 28.38 16.97 18.77
C GLU A 14 27.88 17.30 20.19
N LEU A 15 28.73 16.99 21.17
CA LEU A 15 29.00 17.91 22.29
C LEU A 15 30.49 17.82 22.65
N ARG A 16 31.24 18.85 22.24
CA ARG A 16 32.60 19.15 22.71
C ARG A 16 32.53 19.56 24.18
N THR A 17 33.35 18.94 25.04
CA THR A 17 33.78 19.54 26.31
C THR A 17 35.23 19.19 26.62
N THR A 18 35.96 20.17 27.14
CA THR A 18 37.37 20.17 27.54
C THR A 18 37.66 19.36 28.82
N PRO A 19 38.92 18.98 29.10
CA PRO A 19 39.24 17.92 30.05
C PRO A 19 39.47 18.41 31.48
N VAL A 20 39.08 17.60 32.47
CA VAL A 20 39.60 17.68 33.84
C VAL A 20 40.01 16.26 34.27
N LEU A 21 41.25 16.14 34.74
CA LEU A 21 41.88 14.93 35.26
C LEU A 21 41.21 14.45 36.57
N GLY A 22 41.12 13.14 36.75
CA GLY A 22 40.82 12.51 38.03
C GLY A 22 40.59 11.00 37.89
N SER A 23 41.61 10.24 38.26
CA SER A 23 41.62 8.78 38.38
C SER A 23 40.65 8.28 39.44
N GLU A 24 39.84 7.26 39.14
CA GLU A 24 39.78 5.97 39.85
C GLU A 24 38.59 5.12 39.39
N THR A 25 38.76 3.82 39.57
CA THR A 25 38.02 2.68 39.03
C THR A 25 36.51 2.70 39.31
N ASN A 26 35.68 2.65 38.25
CA ASN A 26 34.24 2.43 38.38
C ASN A 26 33.78 1.15 37.69
N GLN A 27 33.31 0.22 38.51
CA GLN A 27 32.47 -0.92 38.16
C GLN A 27 31.09 -0.38 37.77
N VAL A 28 30.73 -0.44 36.49
CA VAL A 28 29.46 0.15 35.99
C VAL A 28 28.34 -0.87 36.13
N ASP A 29 27.47 -0.63 37.12
CA ASP A 29 26.15 -1.24 37.29
C ASP A 29 25.19 -0.66 36.25
N TYR A 30 24.69 -1.49 35.33
CA TYR A 30 23.67 -1.09 34.35
C TYR A 30 22.27 -1.19 34.97
N ARG A 31 21.95 -0.29 35.90
CA ARG A 31 20.56 0.03 36.27
C ARG A 31 20.15 1.33 35.59
N LEU A 32 19.35 1.21 34.53
CA LEU A 32 18.70 2.34 33.86
C LEU A 32 17.72 3.03 34.81
N PRO A 33 17.80 4.36 35.04
CA PRO A 33 16.78 5.08 35.79
C PRO A 33 15.51 5.24 34.94
N TYR A 34 14.39 4.86 35.54
CA TYR A 34 13.02 5.01 35.04
C TYR A 34 12.71 6.51 34.92
N VAL A 35 12.73 7.06 33.71
CA VAL A 35 12.24 8.43 33.45
C VAL A 35 10.76 8.36 33.10
N GLN A 36 9.92 8.73 34.06
CA GLN A 36 8.48 8.82 33.93
C GLN A 36 8.14 10.13 33.20
N LEU A 37 7.86 10.05 31.89
CA LEU A 37 7.45 11.22 31.11
C LEU A 37 5.96 11.52 31.39
N LEU A 38 5.71 12.47 32.28
CA LEU A 38 4.38 13.06 32.47
C LEU A 38 4.08 13.98 31.27
N VAL A 39 3.33 13.48 30.29
CA VAL A 39 2.76 14.33 29.24
C VAL A 39 1.46 14.92 29.79
N THR A 40 1.51 16.19 30.20
CA THR A 40 0.30 16.99 30.42
C THR A 40 -0.34 17.31 29.06
N ILE A 41 -1.47 16.66 28.78
CA ILE A 41 -2.34 17.00 27.65
C ILE A 41 -3.03 18.34 27.98
N PRO A 42 -2.89 19.40 27.17
CA PRO A 42 -3.66 20.62 27.36
C PRO A 42 -5.14 20.32 27.11
N LYS A 43 -6.02 20.70 28.05
CA LYS A 43 -7.47 20.75 27.82
C LYS A 43 -7.76 21.70 26.66
N VAL A 44 -8.19 21.14 25.53
CA VAL A 44 -8.72 21.93 24.42
C VAL A 44 -10.03 22.57 24.87
N ARG A 45 -10.10 23.88 24.68
CA ARG A 45 -11.21 24.76 25.03
C ARG A 45 -12.31 24.59 23.96
N GLU A 46 -13.49 24.15 24.37
CA GLU A 46 -14.67 24.09 23.50
C GLU A 46 -14.97 25.49 22.93
N GLN A 47 -14.97 25.61 21.61
CA GLN A 47 -15.58 26.73 20.90
C GLN A 47 -16.79 26.19 20.16
N ASN A 48 -17.96 26.71 20.53
CA ASN A 48 -19.26 26.39 19.97
C ASN A 48 -19.27 26.66 18.45
N ALA A 49 -19.27 25.60 17.65
CA ALA A 49 -19.64 25.67 16.25
C ALA A 49 -21.17 25.59 16.16
N ILE A 50 -21.76 26.64 15.59
CA ILE A 50 -23.19 26.71 15.26
C ILE A 50 -23.48 25.61 14.24
N VAL A 51 -24.29 24.65 14.65
CA VAL A 51 -24.79 23.55 13.81
C VAL A 51 -25.89 24.12 12.91
N ASN A 52 -25.63 24.23 11.61
CA ASN A 52 -26.70 24.31 10.62
C ASN A 52 -27.21 22.88 10.40
N ASP A 53 -28.33 22.60 11.06
CA ASP A 53 -29.08 21.37 11.02
C ASP A 53 -29.91 21.34 9.73
N GLU A 54 -29.30 20.90 8.62
CA GLU A 54 -30.04 20.51 7.41
C GLU A 54 -30.00 18.98 7.28
N LEU A 55 -30.98 18.34 7.92
CA LEU A 55 -31.70 17.13 7.50
C LEU A 55 -30.91 16.13 6.62
N TYR A 56 -30.09 15.30 7.26
CA TYR A 56 -29.77 13.97 6.72
C TYR A 56 -30.98 13.06 6.96
N ILE A 57 -31.90 13.02 5.99
CA ILE A 57 -32.93 11.97 5.93
C ILE A 57 -32.19 10.67 5.58
N ASP A 58 -31.94 9.85 6.59
CA ASP A 58 -31.41 8.51 6.44
C ASP A 58 -32.53 7.59 5.94
N ASN A 59 -32.72 7.57 4.62
CA ASN A 59 -33.62 6.63 3.97
C ASN A 59 -32.97 5.24 3.98
N ALA A 60 -33.36 4.42 4.95
CA ALA A 60 -33.06 2.99 5.06
C ALA A 60 -33.53 2.13 3.86
N GLU A 61 -34.15 2.75 2.84
CA GLU A 61 -34.59 2.09 1.60
C GLU A 61 -33.47 1.87 0.56
N ASN A 62 -32.29 2.48 0.74
CA ASN A 62 -31.22 2.51 -0.26
C ASN A 62 -30.23 1.32 -0.25
N GLU A 63 -30.45 0.29 0.57
CA GLU A 63 -29.51 -0.85 0.66
C GLU A 63 -29.48 -1.72 -0.60
N THR A 64 -30.56 -1.72 -1.39
CA THR A 64 -30.74 -2.66 -2.52
C THR A 64 -30.45 -2.06 -3.89
N GLU A 65 -30.16 -0.75 -3.98
CA GLU A 65 -29.90 -0.11 -5.26
C GLU A 65 -28.43 -0.23 -5.69
N TRP A 66 -28.23 -0.83 -6.86
CA TRP A 66 -26.95 -0.85 -7.54
C TRP A 66 -26.62 0.51 -8.13
N GLN A 67 -25.55 1.16 -7.68
CA GLN A 67 -25.09 2.43 -8.23
C GLN A 67 -23.58 2.54 -8.16
N THR A 68 -22.98 3.47 -8.89
CA THR A 68 -21.56 3.77 -8.71
C THR A 68 -21.38 4.50 -7.39
N ARG A 69 -20.34 4.15 -6.63
CA ARG A 69 -20.05 4.71 -5.30
C ARG A 69 -18.57 5.02 -5.22
N LEU A 70 -18.19 6.02 -4.42
CA LEU A 70 -16.77 6.25 -4.14
C LEU A 70 -16.17 5.03 -3.40
N PRO A 71 -14.87 4.76 -3.58
CA PRO A 71 -14.24 3.61 -2.95
C PRO A 71 -14.18 3.74 -1.43
N ASN A 72 -14.52 2.66 -0.72
CA ASN A 72 -14.40 2.54 0.73
C ASN A 72 -12.97 2.14 1.15
N ALA A 73 -12.23 1.53 0.22
CA ALA A 73 -10.86 1.13 0.40
C ALA A 73 -10.03 1.41 -0.86
N LEU A 74 -8.75 1.70 -0.68
CA LEU A 74 -7.81 1.95 -1.78
C LEU A 74 -6.55 1.11 -1.61
N ILE A 75 -6.12 0.43 -2.68
CA ILE A 75 -4.78 -0.15 -2.76
C ILE A 75 -3.86 0.92 -3.36
N ILE A 76 -3.19 1.64 -2.47
CA ILE A 76 -2.39 2.83 -2.81
C ILE A 76 -0.99 2.48 -3.29
N GLY A 77 -0.53 1.25 -3.03
CA GLY A 77 0.83 0.86 -3.32
C GLY A 77 1.21 -0.55 -2.87
N ILE A 78 2.47 -0.93 -3.07
CA ILE A 78 3.47 -0.15 -3.84
C ILE A 78 3.63 -0.71 -5.25
N ARG A 79 4.17 0.10 -6.17
CA ARG A 79 4.51 -0.40 -7.51
C ARG A 79 5.45 -1.60 -7.39
N LYS A 80 5.04 -2.71 -8.03
CA LYS A 80 5.68 -4.04 -7.99
C LYS A 80 5.63 -4.79 -6.66
N GLY A 81 4.81 -4.34 -5.71
CA GLY A 81 4.59 -5.04 -4.44
C GLY A 81 3.55 -6.16 -4.45
N GLY A 82 2.95 -6.48 -5.61
CA GLY A 82 1.89 -7.50 -5.70
C GLY A 82 0.47 -6.94 -5.71
N THR A 83 0.30 -5.63 -5.88
CA THR A 83 -1.00 -4.95 -5.87
C THR A 83 -2.05 -5.55 -6.82
N ARG A 84 -1.61 -6.12 -7.96
CA ARG A 84 -2.52 -6.77 -8.92
C ARG A 84 -3.08 -8.09 -8.38
N ALA A 85 -2.22 -8.93 -7.79
CA ALA A 85 -2.64 -10.18 -7.15
C ALA A 85 -3.63 -9.90 -6.01
N LEU A 86 -3.36 -8.84 -5.23
CA LEU A 86 -4.23 -8.40 -4.14
C LEU A 86 -5.63 -8.01 -4.65
N ILE A 87 -5.74 -7.12 -5.64
CA ILE A 87 -7.06 -6.70 -6.14
C ILE A 87 -7.80 -7.84 -6.86
N ASP A 88 -7.10 -8.70 -7.61
CA ASP A 88 -7.73 -9.82 -8.31
C ASP A 88 -8.31 -10.84 -7.31
N SER A 89 -7.59 -11.08 -6.19
CA SER A 89 -8.05 -11.96 -5.11
C SER A 89 -9.26 -11.36 -4.37
N LEU A 90 -9.19 -10.06 -4.00
CA LEU A 90 -10.32 -9.36 -3.38
C LEU A 90 -11.55 -9.32 -4.26
N ALA A 91 -11.39 -9.18 -5.59
CA ALA A 91 -12.49 -9.17 -6.53
C ALA A 91 -13.27 -10.51 -6.58
N ARG A 92 -12.74 -11.60 -5.99
CA ARG A 92 -13.45 -12.87 -5.84
C ARG A 92 -14.46 -12.86 -4.71
N HIS A 93 -14.29 -11.98 -3.72
CA HIS A 93 -15.19 -11.89 -2.59
C HIS A 93 -16.54 -11.32 -3.03
N PRO A 94 -17.69 -11.96 -2.71
CA PRO A 94 -19.01 -11.54 -3.20
C PRO A 94 -19.37 -10.10 -2.80
N SER A 95 -19.02 -9.69 -1.59
CA SER A 95 -19.21 -8.33 -1.07
C SER A 95 -18.17 -7.29 -1.55
N VAL A 96 -17.29 -7.59 -2.51
CA VAL A 96 -16.27 -6.65 -3.02
C VAL A 96 -16.54 -6.30 -4.48
N ARG A 97 -16.46 -5.01 -4.80
CA ARG A 97 -16.58 -4.48 -6.16
C ARG A 97 -15.31 -3.73 -6.53
N ALA A 98 -14.43 -4.43 -7.24
CA ALA A 98 -13.13 -3.90 -7.65
C ALA A 98 -13.19 -3.14 -8.98
N CYS A 99 -12.59 -1.95 -9.02
CA CYS A 99 -12.35 -1.23 -10.26
C CYS A 99 -11.29 -2.01 -11.08
N PRO A 100 -11.57 -2.38 -12.35
CA PRO A 100 -10.68 -3.23 -13.13
C PRO A 100 -9.43 -2.50 -13.65
N ARG A 101 -9.37 -1.17 -13.52
CA ARG A 101 -8.32 -0.30 -14.06
C ARG A 101 -7.68 0.52 -12.94
N GLU A 102 -6.45 0.98 -13.19
CA GLU A 102 -5.81 2.01 -12.37
C GLU A 102 -6.38 3.36 -12.83
N VAL A 103 -7.11 4.05 -11.96
CA VAL A 103 -7.86 5.26 -12.35
C VAL A 103 -6.96 6.47 -12.41
N HIS A 104 -5.88 6.47 -11.63
CA HIS A 104 -4.94 7.57 -11.57
C HIS A 104 -5.59 8.93 -11.27
N PHE A 105 -6.53 8.97 -10.31
CA PHE A 105 -7.26 10.19 -9.99
C PHE A 105 -6.44 11.13 -9.09
N PHE A 106 -5.72 10.58 -8.12
CA PHE A 106 -4.99 11.38 -7.11
C PHE A 106 -3.50 11.62 -7.44
N ASP A 107 -3.00 11.12 -8.58
CA ASP A 107 -1.62 11.34 -9.06
C ASP A 107 -1.53 12.07 -10.40
N ARG A 108 -2.63 12.14 -11.17
CA ARG A 108 -2.67 12.87 -12.44
C ARG A 108 -3.58 14.08 -12.34
N ARG A 109 -3.01 15.26 -12.55
CA ARG A 109 -3.72 16.54 -12.45
C ARG A 109 -4.90 16.61 -13.41
N GLU A 110 -4.72 16.12 -14.62
CA GLU A 110 -5.74 16.07 -15.67
C GLU A 110 -6.97 15.27 -15.24
N ASN A 111 -6.79 14.17 -14.51
CA ASN A 111 -7.89 13.36 -14.00
C ASN A 111 -8.53 14.02 -12.77
N TYR A 112 -7.71 14.53 -11.84
CA TYR A 112 -8.22 15.18 -10.62
C TYR A 112 -9.11 16.40 -10.93
N GLN A 113 -8.79 17.15 -11.99
CA GLN A 113 -9.57 18.30 -12.45
C GLN A 113 -10.97 17.95 -12.96
N LEU A 114 -11.24 16.68 -13.30
CA LEU A 114 -12.55 16.21 -13.72
C LEU A 114 -13.53 16.05 -12.53
N GLY A 115 -13.03 16.14 -11.29
CA GLY A 115 -13.85 16.15 -10.08
C GLY A 115 -14.28 14.77 -9.57
N LEU A 116 -14.86 14.74 -8.38
CA LEU A 116 -15.25 13.50 -7.69
C LEU A 116 -16.38 12.75 -8.40
N ASP A 117 -17.28 13.45 -9.10
CA ASP A 117 -18.34 12.78 -9.88
C ASP A 117 -17.74 11.98 -11.03
N TRP A 118 -16.73 12.52 -11.71
CA TRP A 118 -15.98 11.76 -12.69
C TRP A 118 -15.29 10.56 -12.04
N TYR A 119 -14.62 10.73 -10.90
CA TYR A 119 -13.97 9.62 -10.22
C TYR A 119 -14.96 8.51 -9.82
N LYS A 120 -16.10 8.88 -9.24
CA LYS A 120 -17.21 7.98 -8.90
C LYS A 120 -17.73 7.25 -10.14
N SER A 121 -17.83 7.91 -11.29
CA SER A 121 -18.27 7.29 -12.55
C SER A 121 -17.33 6.19 -13.07
N GLN A 122 -16.05 6.19 -12.65
CA GLN A 122 -15.10 5.14 -13.01
C GLN A 122 -15.26 3.87 -12.15
N MET A 123 -16.03 3.94 -11.07
CA MET A 123 -16.22 2.82 -10.14
C MET A 123 -17.26 1.83 -10.67
N PRO A 124 -17.11 0.52 -10.40
CA PRO A 124 -18.15 -0.45 -10.70
C PRO A 124 -19.43 -0.13 -9.88
N ARG A 125 -20.59 -0.52 -10.40
CA ARG A 125 -21.82 -0.49 -9.60
C ARG A 125 -21.69 -1.44 -8.40
N SER A 126 -22.15 -0.97 -7.26
CA SER A 126 -22.13 -1.67 -5.96
C SER A 126 -23.40 -1.38 -5.16
N LEU A 127 -23.78 -2.35 -4.32
CA LEU A 127 -24.78 -2.18 -3.26
C LEU A 127 -24.17 -1.43 -2.08
N ASN A 128 -25.01 -0.93 -1.16
CA ASN A 128 -24.52 -0.16 -0.01
C ASN A 128 -23.63 -1.00 0.93
N ASN A 129 -23.92 -2.29 1.06
CA ASN A 129 -23.17 -3.23 1.90
C ASN A 129 -21.91 -3.82 1.21
N HIS A 130 -21.60 -3.39 -0.02
CA HIS A 130 -20.41 -3.81 -0.72
C HIS A 130 -19.24 -2.85 -0.46
N ILE A 131 -18.03 -3.40 -0.43
CA ILE A 131 -16.81 -2.61 -0.45
C ILE A 131 -16.44 -2.31 -1.90
N THR A 132 -16.47 -1.03 -2.26
CA THR A 132 -15.93 -0.57 -3.55
C THR A 132 -14.44 -0.29 -3.39
N ILE A 133 -13.61 -0.85 -4.26
CA ILE A 133 -12.14 -0.78 -4.14
C ILE A 133 -11.47 -0.42 -5.46
N GLU A 134 -10.46 0.44 -5.40
CA GLU A 134 -9.63 0.86 -6.53
C GLU A 134 -8.14 0.66 -6.20
N LYS A 135 -7.31 0.50 -7.23
CA LYS A 135 -5.88 0.24 -7.08
C LYS A 135 -5.07 1.07 -8.06
N THR A 136 -4.39 2.09 -7.54
CA THR A 136 -3.37 2.85 -8.26
C THR A 136 -2.08 2.88 -7.44
N PRO A 137 -1.07 2.05 -7.77
CA PRO A 137 0.15 1.93 -6.96
C PRO A 137 1.03 3.18 -6.93
N ALA A 138 0.79 4.13 -7.84
CA ALA A 138 1.50 5.40 -7.89
C ALA A 138 1.08 6.35 -6.75
N TYR A 139 -0.09 6.17 -6.15
CA TYR A 139 -0.55 7.02 -5.05
C TYR A 139 0.45 7.00 -3.90
N PHE A 140 1.01 5.84 -3.54
CA PHE A 140 1.90 5.71 -2.38
C PHE A 140 3.10 6.67 -2.41
N VAL A 141 3.66 6.93 -3.59
CA VAL A 141 4.83 7.80 -3.78
C VAL A 141 4.47 9.22 -4.24
N THR A 142 3.18 9.50 -4.47
CA THR A 142 2.71 10.82 -4.90
C THR A 142 2.54 11.71 -3.68
N GLU A 143 3.27 12.82 -3.63
CA GLU A 143 3.35 13.70 -2.46
C GLU A 143 1.98 14.24 -2.01
N ASP A 144 1.13 14.67 -2.96
CA ASP A 144 -0.19 15.24 -2.65
C ASP A 144 -1.28 14.19 -2.42
N ALA A 145 -1.07 12.93 -2.82
CA ALA A 145 -2.13 11.92 -2.79
C ALA A 145 -2.75 11.70 -1.40
N PRO A 146 -1.98 11.61 -0.29
CA PRO A 146 -2.57 11.45 1.05
C PRO A 146 -3.54 12.58 1.41
N ARG A 147 -3.15 13.83 1.14
CA ARG A 147 -3.97 15.02 1.40
C ARG A 147 -5.26 15.00 0.60
N LEU A 148 -5.17 14.69 -0.70
CA LEU A 148 -6.32 14.67 -1.60
C LEU A 148 -7.29 13.53 -1.28
N ILE A 149 -6.76 12.34 -0.94
CA ILE A 149 -7.56 11.18 -0.55
C ILE A 149 -8.25 11.45 0.81
N HIS A 150 -7.54 12.04 1.77
CA HIS A 150 -8.12 12.43 3.06
C HIS A 150 -9.24 13.46 2.88
N LYS A 151 -9.06 14.43 1.96
CA LYS A 151 -10.12 15.38 1.62
C LYS A 151 -11.36 14.71 1.04
N MET A 152 -11.20 13.63 0.26
CA MET A 152 -12.33 12.86 -0.27
C MET A 152 -13.04 12.08 0.84
N SER A 153 -12.28 11.32 1.64
CA SER A 153 -12.84 10.50 2.71
C SER A 153 -11.78 10.26 3.79
N PRO A 154 -11.88 10.93 4.95
CA PRO A 154 -10.97 10.72 6.08
C PRO A 154 -11.02 9.28 6.62
N SER A 155 -12.13 8.58 6.46
CA SER A 155 -12.36 7.22 6.99
C SER A 155 -12.03 6.09 6.01
N VAL A 156 -11.51 6.40 4.81
CA VAL A 156 -11.13 5.39 3.82
C VAL A 156 -10.06 4.45 4.41
N LYS A 157 -10.17 3.16 4.09
CA LYS A 157 -9.15 2.16 4.46
C LYS A 157 -8.08 2.07 3.37
N LEU A 158 -6.82 1.98 3.77
CA LEU A 158 -5.68 1.97 2.86
C LEU A 158 -4.97 0.61 2.92
N LEU A 159 -4.68 0.05 1.76
CA LEU A 159 -3.97 -1.22 1.60
C LEU A 159 -2.63 -0.96 0.91
N VAL A 160 -1.54 -1.46 1.49
CA VAL A 160 -0.17 -1.32 0.97
C VAL A 160 0.48 -2.69 0.86
N ALA A 161 0.56 -3.24 -0.34
CA ALA A 161 1.32 -4.45 -0.60
C ALA A 161 2.80 -4.10 -0.76
N VAL A 162 3.62 -4.50 0.20
CA VAL A 162 5.08 -4.26 0.23
C VAL A 162 5.83 -5.54 -0.14
N ARG A 163 7.09 -5.41 -0.53
CA ARG A 163 7.99 -6.53 -0.86
C ARG A 163 9.40 -6.15 -0.40
N ASP A 164 10.35 -7.06 -0.41
CA ASP A 164 11.77 -6.70 -0.31
C ASP A 164 12.10 -5.56 -1.30
N PRO A 165 12.70 -4.43 -0.83
CA PRO A 165 12.91 -3.25 -1.66
C PRO A 165 13.87 -3.48 -2.83
N THR A 166 14.81 -4.41 -2.68
CA THR A 166 15.76 -4.82 -3.72
C THR A 166 15.06 -5.64 -4.80
N VAL A 167 14.31 -6.67 -4.39
CA VAL A 167 13.52 -7.50 -5.31
C VAL A 167 12.47 -6.66 -6.05
N ARG A 168 11.84 -5.72 -5.35
CA ARG A 168 10.91 -4.76 -5.96
C ARG A 168 11.64 -3.86 -6.97
N ALA A 169 12.84 -3.38 -6.67
CA ALA A 169 13.63 -2.55 -7.59
C ALA A 169 13.99 -3.27 -8.88
N ILE A 170 14.46 -4.52 -8.78
CA ILE A 170 14.75 -5.38 -9.93
C ILE A 170 13.49 -5.58 -10.77
N SER A 171 12.34 -5.86 -10.13
CA SER A 171 11.07 -6.07 -10.83
C SER A 171 10.57 -4.81 -11.56
N ASP A 172 10.87 -3.64 -11.00
CA ASP A 172 10.53 -2.34 -11.58
C ASP A 172 11.42 -2.04 -12.79
N TYR A 173 12.73 -2.26 -12.63
CA TYR A 173 13.70 -2.14 -13.71
C TYR A 173 13.37 -3.09 -14.86
N ALA A 174 13.10 -4.36 -14.60
CA ALA A 174 12.78 -5.34 -15.63
C ALA A 174 11.52 -4.95 -16.44
N GLN A 175 10.53 -4.33 -15.80
CA GLN A 175 9.35 -3.83 -16.51
C GLN A 175 9.69 -2.62 -17.39
N LEU A 176 10.53 -1.72 -16.88
CA LEU A 176 10.98 -0.56 -17.65
C LEU A 176 11.88 -0.98 -18.84
N PHE A 177 12.77 -1.94 -18.62
CA PHE A 177 13.68 -2.51 -19.61
C PHE A 177 12.91 -3.09 -20.80
N GLU A 178 11.87 -3.90 -20.53
CA GLU A 178 10.99 -4.42 -21.58
C GLU A 178 10.24 -3.32 -22.32
N LYS A 179 9.67 -2.35 -21.58
CA LYS A 179 8.94 -1.22 -22.17
C LYS A 179 9.84 -0.39 -23.11
N LEU A 180 11.12 -0.30 -22.79
CA LEU A 180 12.13 0.41 -23.60
C LEU A 180 12.87 -0.51 -24.58
N HIS A 181 12.36 -1.74 -24.82
CA HIS A 181 12.92 -2.70 -25.78
C HIS A 181 14.42 -2.98 -25.55
N GLY A 182 14.81 -3.07 -24.28
CA GLY A 182 16.20 -3.32 -23.87
C GLY A 182 17.16 -2.15 -24.08
N LYS A 183 16.67 -0.97 -24.46
CA LYS A 183 17.49 0.24 -24.67
C LYS A 183 17.74 0.98 -23.35
N MET A 184 18.37 0.29 -22.40
CA MET A 184 18.71 0.80 -21.08
C MET A 184 20.08 0.27 -20.65
N LYS A 185 20.76 1.04 -19.79
CA LYS A 185 21.93 0.58 -19.03
C LYS A 185 21.59 -0.64 -18.17
N SER A 186 22.59 -1.40 -17.73
CA SER A 186 22.37 -2.54 -16.80
C SER A 186 21.65 -2.10 -15.52
N PHE A 187 21.13 -3.05 -14.75
CA PHE A 187 20.46 -2.73 -13.50
C PHE A 187 21.39 -1.98 -12.54
N GLU A 188 22.60 -2.49 -12.36
CA GLU A 188 23.64 -1.93 -11.49
C GLU A 188 23.99 -0.50 -11.94
N GLU A 189 24.28 -0.30 -13.23
CA GLU A 189 24.58 1.03 -13.79
C GLU A 189 23.40 2.01 -13.68
N TYR A 190 22.16 1.49 -13.70
CA TYR A 190 20.96 2.31 -13.57
C TYR A 190 20.73 2.77 -12.13
N VAL A 191 21.04 1.92 -11.14
CA VAL A 191 20.76 2.17 -9.72
C VAL A 191 21.95 2.67 -8.91
N THR A 192 23.17 2.72 -9.47
CA THR A 192 24.35 3.26 -8.79
C THR A 192 24.93 4.49 -9.49
N ASP A 193 25.73 5.27 -8.76
CA ASP A 193 26.40 6.48 -9.25
C ASP A 193 27.89 6.29 -9.52
N ASP A 194 28.50 5.22 -9.03
CA ASP A 194 29.92 4.90 -9.22
C ASP A 194 30.14 3.62 -10.06
N PRO A 195 31.29 3.50 -10.76
CA PRO A 195 31.63 2.31 -11.54
C PRO A 195 31.82 1.03 -10.71
N GLN A 196 32.06 1.15 -9.40
CA GLN A 196 32.22 0.02 -8.49
C GLN A 196 30.90 -0.42 -7.86
N HIS A 197 29.78 0.23 -8.21
CA HIS A 197 28.43 -0.04 -7.72
C HIS A 197 28.28 0.00 -6.19
N ARG A 198 29.05 0.85 -5.51
CA ARG A 198 29.06 0.99 -4.04
C ARG A 198 28.10 2.06 -3.52
N MET A 199 27.71 3.01 -4.37
CA MET A 199 26.88 4.16 -4.01
C MET A 199 25.59 4.14 -4.83
N LEU A 200 24.46 4.04 -4.14
CA LEU A 200 23.14 4.09 -4.77
C LEU A 200 22.86 5.48 -5.36
N ARG A 201 22.31 5.48 -6.57
CA ARG A 201 21.77 6.66 -7.26
C ARG A 201 20.47 7.09 -6.60
N THR A 202 20.56 8.04 -5.67
CA THR A 202 19.40 8.54 -4.89
C THR A 202 18.40 9.33 -5.73
N LEU A 203 18.76 9.76 -6.94
CA LEU A 203 17.83 10.34 -7.92
C LEU A 203 17.05 9.28 -8.72
N SER A 204 17.41 8.00 -8.61
CA SER A 204 16.71 6.92 -9.30
C SER A 204 15.31 6.73 -8.70
N LYS A 205 14.26 6.95 -9.51
CA LYS A 205 12.88 6.69 -9.11
C LYS A 205 12.66 5.25 -8.68
N ILE A 206 13.41 4.31 -9.26
CA ILE A 206 13.38 2.91 -8.84
C ILE A 206 13.89 2.81 -7.40
N VAL A 207 15.07 3.34 -7.08
CA VAL A 207 15.63 3.28 -5.72
C VAL A 207 14.72 4.00 -4.72
N THR A 208 14.31 5.23 -5.00
CA THR A 208 13.51 6.04 -4.05
C THR A 208 12.13 5.47 -3.77
N THR A 209 11.50 4.77 -4.73
CA THR A 209 10.25 4.02 -4.49
C THR A 209 10.45 2.92 -3.44
N GLY A 210 11.65 2.36 -3.33
CA GLY A 210 12.03 1.36 -2.33
C GLY A 210 12.20 1.87 -0.90
N VAL A 211 12.28 3.19 -0.70
CA VAL A 211 12.49 3.80 0.62
C VAL A 211 11.13 4.05 1.30
N TYR A 212 10.45 2.95 1.69
CA TYR A 212 9.05 2.98 2.11
C TYR A 212 8.77 3.93 3.28
N VAL A 213 9.70 4.03 4.23
CA VAL A 213 9.54 4.88 5.41
C VAL A 213 9.36 6.36 5.05
N THR A 214 10.03 6.84 3.99
CA THR A 214 9.89 8.23 3.53
C THR A 214 8.48 8.52 3.06
N HIS A 215 7.91 7.61 2.27
CA HIS A 215 6.55 7.72 1.76
C HIS A 215 5.53 7.55 2.90
N LEU A 216 5.71 6.55 3.76
CA LEU A 216 4.82 6.28 4.89
C LEU A 216 4.72 7.49 5.84
N LYS A 217 5.83 8.18 6.12
CA LYS A 217 5.81 9.42 6.91
C LYS A 217 4.85 10.47 6.34
N ASN A 218 4.72 10.56 5.01
CA ASN A 218 3.76 11.47 4.38
C ASN A 218 2.31 11.01 4.58
N TRP A 219 2.04 9.71 4.45
CA TRP A 219 0.70 9.14 4.70
C TRP A 219 0.24 9.33 6.14
N LEU A 220 1.15 9.12 7.11
CA LEU A 220 0.85 9.24 8.54
C LEU A 220 0.57 10.68 9.02
N ARG A 221 0.78 11.69 8.18
CA ARG A 221 0.33 13.06 8.46
C ARG A 221 -1.18 13.22 8.36
N TYR A 222 -1.85 12.33 7.62
CA TYR A 222 -3.27 12.43 7.29
C TYR A 222 -4.08 11.23 7.77
N PHE A 223 -3.48 10.04 7.78
CA PHE A 223 -4.16 8.81 8.19
C PHE A 223 -3.50 8.21 9.43
N PRO A 224 -4.27 7.81 10.45
CA PRO A 224 -3.76 7.03 11.55
C PRO A 224 -3.29 5.66 11.04
N LEU A 225 -2.30 5.07 11.72
CA LEU A 225 -1.68 3.80 11.28
C LEU A 225 -2.71 2.67 11.19
N GLU A 226 -3.73 2.70 12.05
CA GLU A 226 -4.83 1.72 12.11
C GLU A 226 -5.71 1.73 10.86
N GLN A 227 -5.67 2.79 10.04
CA GLN A 227 -6.34 2.85 8.73
C GLN A 227 -5.47 2.34 7.57
N ILE A 228 -4.24 1.90 7.84
CA ILE A 228 -3.29 1.42 6.85
C ILE A 228 -2.92 -0.03 7.16
N HIS A 229 -3.32 -0.95 6.30
CA HIS A 229 -2.92 -2.35 6.40
C HIS A 229 -1.82 -2.68 5.39
N PHE A 230 -0.73 -3.24 5.91
CA PHE A 230 0.41 -3.67 5.12
C PHE A 230 0.28 -5.15 4.80
N ILE A 231 0.36 -5.49 3.52
CA ILE A 231 0.32 -6.85 3.01
C ILE A 231 1.76 -7.26 2.69
N ASN A 232 2.16 -8.42 3.17
CA ASN A 232 3.47 -8.98 2.88
C ASN A 232 3.43 -9.65 1.50
N GLY A 233 4.08 -9.03 0.51
CA GLY A 233 4.08 -9.50 -0.87
C GLY A 233 4.78 -10.84 -1.08
N GLU A 234 5.74 -11.21 -0.23
CA GLU A 234 6.33 -12.54 -0.22
C GLU A 234 5.34 -13.59 0.29
N GLU A 235 4.61 -13.30 1.36
CA GLU A 235 3.58 -14.19 1.88
C GLU A 235 2.36 -14.27 0.96
N LEU A 236 2.03 -13.19 0.23
CA LEU A 236 0.98 -13.23 -0.80
C LEU A 236 1.31 -14.22 -1.93
N VAL A 237 2.58 -14.58 -2.11
CA VAL A 237 3.01 -15.63 -3.05
C VAL A 237 3.08 -17.00 -2.37
N LYS A 238 3.62 -17.08 -1.15
CA LYS A 238 3.85 -18.35 -0.44
C LYS A 238 2.59 -18.93 0.21
N ASN A 239 1.79 -18.07 0.84
CA ASN A 239 0.59 -18.39 1.60
C ASN A 239 -0.49 -17.31 1.36
N PRO A 240 -1.06 -17.24 0.15
CA PRO A 240 -2.02 -16.19 -0.22
C PRO A 240 -3.27 -16.18 0.66
N VAL A 241 -3.75 -17.35 1.11
CA VAL A 241 -4.96 -17.45 1.94
C VAL A 241 -4.77 -16.73 3.27
N HIS A 242 -3.64 -16.97 3.94
CA HIS A 242 -3.32 -16.33 5.23
C HIS A 242 -3.31 -14.81 5.12
N GLU A 243 -2.58 -14.25 4.15
CA GLU A 243 -2.53 -12.79 3.94
C GLU A 243 -3.88 -12.22 3.53
N MET A 244 -4.65 -12.93 2.71
CA MET A 244 -5.95 -12.44 2.28
C MET A 244 -7.00 -12.46 3.38
N GLN A 245 -6.94 -13.42 4.31
CA GLN A 245 -7.82 -13.43 5.49
C GLN A 245 -7.54 -12.27 6.45
N SER A 246 -6.28 -11.84 6.59
CA SER A 246 -5.99 -10.62 7.36
C SER A 246 -6.53 -9.37 6.67
N VAL A 247 -6.53 -9.34 5.33
CA VAL A 247 -7.17 -8.26 4.56
C VAL A 247 -8.69 -8.28 4.74
N GLU A 248 -9.35 -9.44 4.69
CA GLU A 248 -10.79 -9.57 4.97
C GLU A 248 -11.14 -9.00 6.34
N LYS A 249 -10.40 -9.42 7.38
CA LYS A 249 -10.58 -8.92 8.74
C LYS A 249 -10.38 -7.41 8.83
N PHE A 250 -9.32 -6.88 8.23
CA PHE A 250 -9.05 -5.44 8.21
C PHE A 250 -10.16 -4.66 7.53
N LEU A 251 -10.69 -5.16 6.42
CA LEU A 251 -11.80 -4.53 5.70
C LEU A 251 -13.15 -4.70 6.40
N GLY A 252 -13.29 -5.64 7.33
CA GLY A 252 -14.55 -5.97 8.00
C GLY A 252 -15.45 -6.88 7.15
N LEU A 253 -14.85 -7.64 6.25
CA LEU A 253 -15.53 -8.62 5.41
C LEU A 253 -15.76 -9.92 6.18
N LYS A 254 -16.82 -10.64 5.80
CA LYS A 254 -17.02 -12.01 6.29
C LYS A 254 -15.95 -12.92 5.69
N PRO A 255 -15.46 -13.94 6.41
CA PRO A 255 -14.51 -14.90 5.85
C PRO A 255 -15.08 -15.57 4.60
N PHE A 256 -14.37 -15.48 3.48
CA PHE A 256 -14.74 -16.11 2.21
C PHE A 256 -13.52 -16.73 1.51
N ILE A 257 -12.36 -16.07 1.59
CA ILE A 257 -11.14 -16.52 0.94
C ILE A 257 -10.56 -17.74 1.66
N ASN A 258 -10.38 -18.82 0.90
CA ASN A 258 -9.87 -20.10 1.35
C ASN A 258 -8.96 -20.75 0.29
N GLU A 259 -8.42 -21.92 0.59
CA GLU A 259 -7.51 -22.67 -0.29
C GLU A 259 -8.13 -23.03 -1.65
N GLU A 260 -9.45 -23.25 -1.71
CA GLU A 260 -10.16 -23.63 -2.95
C GLU A 260 -10.18 -22.51 -3.99
N LEU A 261 -9.91 -21.27 -3.58
CA LEU A 261 -9.79 -20.15 -4.53
C LEU A 261 -8.47 -20.16 -5.28
N TYR A 262 -7.45 -20.89 -4.81
CA TYR A 262 -6.11 -20.87 -5.38
C TYR A 262 -5.70 -22.23 -5.92
N TYR A 263 -4.83 -22.20 -6.92
CA TYR A 263 -4.03 -23.35 -7.34
C TYR A 263 -2.62 -22.88 -7.69
N TYR A 264 -1.62 -23.72 -7.46
CA TYR A 264 -0.25 -23.37 -7.82
C TYR A 264 0.01 -23.72 -9.30
N ASN A 265 0.53 -22.75 -10.07
CA ASN A 265 0.91 -22.98 -11.45
C ASN A 265 2.43 -23.12 -11.55
N GLU A 266 2.92 -24.34 -11.77
CA GLU A 266 4.36 -24.65 -11.81
C GLU A 266 5.09 -23.88 -12.92
N THR A 267 4.48 -23.73 -14.10
CA THR A 267 5.08 -22.99 -15.22
C THR A 267 5.24 -21.51 -14.91
N LYS A 268 4.29 -20.93 -14.17
CA LYS A 268 4.32 -19.52 -13.78
C LYS A 268 5.14 -19.28 -12.51
N GLY A 269 5.26 -20.28 -11.63
CA GLY A 269 5.98 -20.18 -10.36
C GLY A 269 5.27 -19.32 -9.31
N PHE A 270 3.95 -19.16 -9.41
CA PHE A 270 3.14 -18.40 -8.45
C PHE A 270 1.71 -18.94 -8.34
N PRO A 271 0.99 -18.69 -7.23
CA PRO A 271 -0.40 -19.08 -7.07
C PRO A 271 -1.31 -18.29 -8.03
N CYS A 272 -2.23 -19.00 -8.65
CA CYS A 272 -3.26 -18.46 -9.52
C CYS A 272 -4.65 -18.65 -8.90
N LEU A 273 -5.61 -17.84 -9.34
CA LEU A 273 -7.00 -17.99 -8.93
C LEU A 273 -7.70 -19.07 -9.76
N VAL A 274 -8.54 -19.89 -9.14
CA VAL A 274 -9.36 -20.86 -9.87
C VAL A 274 -10.29 -20.10 -10.84
N PRO A 275 -10.28 -20.44 -12.15
CA PRO A 275 -11.10 -19.75 -13.14
C PRO A 275 -12.58 -19.78 -12.79
N VAL A 276 -13.30 -18.67 -12.99
CA VAL A 276 -14.77 -18.69 -12.87
C VAL A 276 -15.34 -19.32 -14.14
N SER A 277 -16.08 -20.41 -14.00
CA SER A 277 -16.83 -20.97 -15.12
C SER A 277 -17.93 -19.98 -15.53
N LYS A 278 -17.90 -19.48 -16.76
CA LYS A 278 -18.95 -18.62 -17.28
C LYS A 278 -20.14 -19.50 -17.65
N LYS A 279 -21.35 -19.14 -17.18
CA LYS A 279 -22.61 -19.87 -17.44
C LYS A 279 -22.98 -20.00 -18.93
N ASN A 280 -22.27 -19.32 -19.84
CA ASN A 280 -22.64 -19.18 -21.24
C ASN A 280 -21.67 -19.84 -22.24
N GLY A 281 -20.85 -20.82 -21.82
CA GLY A 281 -19.94 -21.53 -22.74
C GLY A 281 -18.75 -20.69 -23.25
N GLU A 282 -18.58 -19.46 -22.75
CA GLU A 282 -17.39 -18.65 -22.99
C GLU A 282 -16.17 -19.23 -22.25
N GLN A 283 -14.99 -19.17 -22.88
CA GLN A 283 -13.73 -19.56 -22.26
C GLN A 283 -13.57 -18.90 -20.88
N ALA A 284 -13.26 -19.72 -19.88
CA ALA A 284 -12.96 -19.25 -18.54
C ALA A 284 -11.78 -18.26 -18.62
N VAL A 285 -11.95 -17.07 -18.06
CA VAL A 285 -10.85 -16.08 -17.99
C VAL A 285 -9.77 -16.69 -17.12
N SER A 286 -8.55 -16.80 -17.65
CA SER A 286 -7.38 -17.28 -16.91
C SER A 286 -7.31 -16.55 -15.56
N GLY A 287 -7.35 -17.31 -14.46
CA GLY A 287 -7.20 -16.74 -13.13
C GLY A 287 -5.74 -16.50 -12.73
N CYS A 288 -4.80 -16.78 -13.64
CA CYS A 288 -3.40 -16.40 -13.48
C CYS A 288 -3.16 -14.95 -13.94
N LEU A 289 -2.21 -14.28 -13.29
CA LEU A 289 -1.71 -12.98 -13.74
C LEU A 289 -1.11 -13.06 -15.15
N SER A 290 -1.12 -11.93 -15.87
CA SER A 290 -0.53 -11.82 -17.21
C SER A 290 0.97 -12.13 -17.23
N GLU A 291 1.53 -12.43 -18.39
CA GLU A 291 2.95 -12.83 -18.55
C GLU A 291 3.97 -11.80 -18.01
N THR A 292 3.62 -10.51 -18.02
CA THR A 292 4.44 -9.42 -17.47
C THR A 292 4.41 -9.31 -15.94
N LYS A 293 3.70 -10.22 -15.25
CA LYS A 293 3.48 -10.19 -13.80
C LYS A 293 3.87 -11.55 -13.19
N GLY A 294 4.41 -11.52 -11.98
CA GLY A 294 4.78 -12.73 -11.24
C GLY A 294 6.02 -13.48 -11.75
N ARG A 295 6.68 -13.02 -12.83
CA ARG A 295 7.87 -13.69 -13.35
C ARG A 295 9.06 -13.67 -12.36
N PRO A 296 9.86 -14.75 -12.30
CA PRO A 296 11.18 -14.70 -11.71
C PRO A 296 12.06 -13.74 -12.53
N HIS A 297 12.87 -12.95 -11.84
CA HIS A 297 13.90 -12.12 -12.49
C HIS A 297 15.22 -12.82 -12.21
N HIS A 298 15.80 -13.44 -13.22
CA HIS A 298 17.18 -13.91 -13.15
C HIS A 298 18.05 -12.66 -13.33
N LEU A 299 18.75 -12.28 -12.27
CA LEU A 299 19.88 -11.33 -12.36
C LEU A 299 21.09 -12.07 -12.93
#